data_AF-A0A9X9WMK6-F1
#
_entry.id   AF-A0A9X9WMK6-F1
#
_cell.length_a   1.000
_cell.length_b   1.000
_cell.length_c   1.000
_cell.angle_alpha   90.00
_cell.angle_beta   90.00
_cell.angle_gamma   90.00
#
_symmetry.space_group_name_H-M   'P 1'
#
loop_
_entity.id
_entity.type
_entity.pdbx_description
1 polymer ?
#
loop_
_entity_poly.entity_id
_entity_poly.type
_entity_poly.pdbx_seq_one_letter_code
_entity_poly.pdbx_strand_id
1 'polypeptide(L)'
;MANEVYANGREIACKAAAGKTVAAFPDVCLSPPSPPAGPVPLPYPNTAYASDTTNGSTTVQISGKEIMLKDKSVFKTSTGNEAATKSLGMGVVTHTIQGEASFTMWSMDVKVEGANVDRHLDMTMHNEQCQPANTPPWPYVDAMAVANDPCATEKAAEQTACGPHGGDRAKECADAACQTAQACKLVPYGRSGSPNCCPGKTGHHLVEVNNFTEPGGREGLGNVLGMSAKSFTSTIGPAFWQEGTFSKPIALPGLGDYNQDAAPTVCADTAVGYTDHGAMHAVTEREKRRFRGAPVLHVFGKDASGKDITSRWTYNDASNAGAKALNTVHPQCTEKCAKAQLDAYHTGPAKMAKDEPIRLDESQHYPEGSRWLRDNRG
;
A
#
# COMPACT_ATOMS: atom_id res chain seq x y z
N MET A 1 -16.99 -6.20 -18.16
CA MET A 1 -16.64 -5.61 -16.85
C MET A 1 -15.13 -5.56 -16.79
N ALA A 2 -14.55 -4.63 -16.01
CA ALA A 2 -13.12 -4.71 -15.70
C ALA A 2 -12.86 -6.02 -14.94
N ASN A 3 -11.79 -6.72 -15.28
CA ASN A 3 -11.36 -7.97 -14.66
C ASN A 3 -10.43 -7.74 -13.45
N GLU A 4 -10.14 -6.48 -13.13
CA GLU A 4 -9.36 -6.04 -11.96
C GLU A 4 -7.93 -6.62 -11.87
N VAL A 5 -7.36 -7.02 -13.01
CA VAL A 5 -5.97 -7.50 -13.11
C VAL A 5 -5.14 -6.45 -13.86
N TYR A 6 -4.13 -5.91 -13.18
CA TYR A 6 -3.39 -4.73 -13.64
C TYR A 6 -1.89 -4.99 -13.79
N ALA A 7 -1.28 -4.40 -14.82
CA ALA A 7 0.16 -4.27 -15.02
C ALA A 7 0.56 -2.79 -14.93
N ASN A 8 1.37 -2.45 -13.92
CA ASN A 8 1.74 -1.07 -13.56
C ASN A 8 0.51 -0.14 -13.43
N GLY A 9 -0.53 -0.62 -12.75
CA GLY A 9 -1.75 0.16 -12.49
C GLY A 9 -2.67 0.35 -13.70
N ARG A 10 -2.42 -0.32 -14.82
CA ARG A 10 -3.21 -0.28 -16.06
C ARG A 10 -3.73 -1.67 -16.36
N GLU A 11 -5.01 -1.82 -16.67
CA GLU A 11 -5.64 -3.15 -16.81
C GLU A 11 -5.00 -3.93 -17.96
N ILE A 12 -4.70 -5.21 -17.73
CA ILE A 12 -4.14 -6.09 -18.77
C ILE A 12 -5.23 -6.42 -19.78
N ALA A 13 -4.95 -6.19 -21.06
CA ALA A 13 -5.87 -6.52 -22.15
C ALA A 13 -6.06 -8.04 -22.24
N CYS A 14 -7.32 -8.48 -22.20
CA CYS A 14 -7.65 -9.90 -22.34
C CYS A 14 -9.00 -10.06 -23.06
N LYS A 15 -9.24 -11.25 -23.58
CA LYS A 15 -10.46 -11.52 -24.36
C LYS A 15 -11.76 -11.37 -23.57
N ALA A 16 -11.72 -11.54 -22.25
CA ALA A 16 -12.88 -11.34 -21.38
C ALA A 16 -13.10 -9.86 -21.01
N ALA A 17 -12.15 -8.97 -21.31
CA ALA A 17 -12.22 -7.57 -20.95
C ALA A 17 -13.26 -6.80 -21.76
N ALA A 18 -13.74 -5.70 -21.16
CA ALA A 18 -14.62 -4.75 -21.83
C ALA A 18 -13.83 -3.65 -22.58
N GLY A 19 -12.51 -3.72 -22.56
CA GLY A 19 -11.65 -2.74 -23.21
C GLY A 19 -11.82 -2.71 -24.74
N LYS A 20 -11.55 -1.54 -25.30
CA LYS A 20 -11.81 -1.22 -26.70
C LYS A 20 -10.91 -0.07 -27.16
N THR A 21 -10.58 -0.08 -28.43
CA THR A 21 -9.97 1.07 -29.11
C THR A 21 -11.01 1.63 -30.07
N VAL A 22 -11.52 2.83 -29.80
CA VAL A 22 -12.70 3.38 -30.48
C VAL A 22 -12.33 4.55 -31.37
N ALA A 23 -12.88 4.56 -32.58
CA ALA A 23 -12.75 5.63 -33.56
C ALA A 23 -11.30 6.03 -33.86
N ALA A 24 -10.42 5.04 -34.03
CA ALA A 24 -9.08 5.23 -34.57
C ALA A 24 -9.18 5.89 -35.95
N PHE A 25 -8.63 7.09 -36.08
CA PHE A 25 -8.85 7.96 -37.22
C PHE A 25 -7.58 8.78 -37.55
N PRO A 26 -7.30 9.05 -38.84
CA PRO A 26 -8.03 8.60 -40.03
C PRO A 26 -7.59 7.22 -40.52
N ASP A 27 -8.55 6.36 -40.88
CA ASP A 27 -8.35 5.16 -41.72
C ASP A 27 -8.68 5.52 -43.17
N VAL A 28 -7.67 5.90 -43.97
CA VAL A 28 -7.93 6.39 -45.33
C VAL A 28 -8.17 5.22 -46.28
N CYS A 29 -9.39 5.10 -46.78
CA CYS A 29 -9.79 4.06 -47.74
C CYS A 29 -10.31 4.67 -49.05
N LEU A 30 -10.16 3.93 -50.14
CA LEU A 30 -10.63 4.31 -51.46
C LEU A 30 -12.12 4.02 -51.63
N SER A 31 -12.86 5.07 -52.00
CA SER A 31 -14.31 5.07 -52.10
C SER A 31 -14.80 5.66 -53.42
N PRO A 32 -16.07 5.44 -53.80
CA PRO A 32 -16.62 5.88 -55.08
C PRO A 32 -16.50 7.40 -55.31
N PRO A 33 -16.56 7.88 -56.57
CA PRO A 33 -16.94 7.16 -57.80
C PRO A 33 -15.85 6.24 -58.38
N SER A 34 -16.28 5.24 -59.15
CA SER A 34 -15.35 4.40 -59.94
C SER A 34 -14.76 5.18 -61.14
N PRO A 35 -13.66 4.71 -61.75
CA PRO A 35 -13.08 5.33 -62.96
C PRO A 35 -14.12 5.59 -64.07
N PRO A 36 -13.99 6.68 -64.86
CA PRO A 36 -12.79 7.49 -65.07
C PRO A 36 -12.59 8.68 -64.10
N ALA A 37 -13.54 8.95 -63.20
CA ALA A 37 -13.39 10.00 -62.17
C ALA A 37 -12.33 9.62 -61.11
N GLY A 38 -12.15 8.31 -60.88
CA GLY A 38 -11.14 7.73 -59.99
C GLY A 38 -11.65 7.62 -58.54
N PRO A 39 -11.27 6.55 -57.81
CA PRO A 39 -11.61 6.42 -56.40
C PRO A 39 -11.05 7.58 -55.58
N VAL A 40 -11.83 8.09 -54.63
CA VAL A 40 -11.42 9.19 -53.75
C VAL A 40 -10.97 8.62 -52.40
N PRO A 41 -9.80 9.03 -51.89
CA PRO A 41 -9.38 8.71 -50.52
C PRO A 41 -10.31 9.39 -49.50
N LEU A 42 -11.08 8.61 -48.75
CA LEU A 42 -11.95 9.09 -47.68
C LEU A 42 -11.47 8.54 -46.33
N PRO A 43 -11.43 9.36 -45.27
CA PRO A 43 -11.03 8.91 -43.95
C PRO A 43 -12.21 8.28 -43.20
N TYR A 44 -12.00 7.09 -42.64
CA TYR A 44 -12.98 6.35 -41.83
C TYR A 44 -12.52 6.23 -40.37
N PRO A 45 -13.44 6.14 -39.41
CA PRO A 45 -13.11 5.80 -38.02
C PRO A 45 -13.19 4.29 -37.80
N ASN A 46 -12.14 3.66 -37.26
CA ASN A 46 -12.15 2.23 -36.95
C ASN A 46 -12.24 1.94 -35.45
N THR A 47 -12.90 0.83 -35.11
CA THR A 47 -13.09 0.38 -33.73
C THR A 47 -12.79 -1.11 -33.61
N ALA A 48 -12.01 -1.49 -32.60
CA ALA A 48 -11.72 -2.89 -32.27
C ALA A 48 -11.99 -3.15 -30.79
N TYR A 49 -12.36 -4.41 -30.48
CA TYR A 49 -12.81 -4.83 -29.15
C TYR A 49 -11.92 -5.92 -28.59
N ALA A 50 -11.69 -5.89 -27.28
CA ALA A 50 -10.92 -6.92 -26.60
C ALA A 50 -11.51 -8.32 -26.77
N SER A 51 -12.83 -8.43 -26.89
CA SER A 51 -13.54 -9.68 -27.17
C SER A 51 -13.08 -10.41 -28.44
N ASP A 52 -12.51 -9.68 -29.40
CA ASP A 52 -12.02 -10.21 -30.67
C ASP A 52 -10.55 -10.66 -30.60
N THR A 53 -9.95 -10.68 -29.41
CA THR A 53 -8.59 -11.18 -29.20
C THR A 53 -8.40 -12.58 -29.79
N THR A 54 -7.29 -12.78 -30.49
CA THR A 54 -6.80 -14.08 -30.94
C THR A 54 -5.28 -14.14 -30.78
N ASN A 55 -4.73 -15.36 -30.82
CA ASN A 55 -3.31 -15.63 -30.57
C ASN A 55 -2.82 -15.08 -29.21
N GLY A 56 -3.66 -15.17 -28.18
CA GLY A 56 -3.33 -14.79 -26.82
C GLY A 56 -2.39 -15.77 -26.13
N SER A 57 -2.14 -15.54 -24.84
CA SER A 57 -1.42 -16.47 -23.98
C SER A 57 -2.14 -17.82 -23.88
N THR A 58 -1.37 -18.90 -23.95
CA THR A 58 -1.86 -20.27 -23.78
C THR A 58 -1.78 -20.73 -22.33
N THR A 59 -0.93 -20.10 -21.52
CA THR A 59 -0.65 -20.51 -20.12
C THR A 59 -1.31 -19.62 -19.08
N VAL A 60 -1.46 -18.31 -19.34
CA VAL A 60 -2.04 -17.34 -18.41
C VAL A 60 -3.37 -16.85 -18.95
N GLN A 61 -4.38 -16.88 -18.09
CA GLN A 61 -5.73 -16.48 -18.42
C GLN A 61 -6.28 -15.51 -17.38
N ILE A 62 -7.05 -14.54 -17.84
CA ILE A 62 -7.86 -13.67 -17.00
C ILE A 62 -9.32 -14.03 -17.27
N SER A 63 -10.09 -14.30 -16.21
CA SER A 63 -11.49 -14.73 -16.31
C SER A 63 -11.69 -15.95 -17.24
N GLY A 64 -10.72 -16.88 -17.21
CA GLY A 64 -10.73 -18.11 -18.02
C GLY A 64 -10.53 -17.87 -19.53
N LYS A 65 -10.02 -16.70 -19.93
CA LYS A 65 -9.72 -16.36 -21.32
C LYS A 65 -8.29 -15.84 -21.50
N GLU A 66 -7.77 -16.02 -22.70
CA GLU A 66 -6.42 -15.63 -23.09
C GLU A 66 -6.17 -14.11 -22.88
N ILE A 67 -4.99 -13.79 -22.38
CA ILE A 67 -4.47 -12.41 -22.31
C ILE A 67 -3.70 -12.05 -23.58
N MET A 68 -3.55 -10.76 -23.87
CA MET A 68 -2.79 -10.30 -25.03
C MET A 68 -1.30 -10.18 -24.73
N LEU A 69 -0.50 -10.57 -25.73
CA LEU A 69 0.95 -10.58 -25.71
C LEU A 69 1.48 -9.76 -26.88
N LYS A 70 2.48 -8.94 -26.57
CA LYS A 70 3.28 -8.16 -27.52
C LYS A 70 3.65 -8.98 -28.76
N ASP A 71 3.50 -8.36 -29.94
CA ASP A 71 3.92 -8.85 -31.27
C ASP A 71 3.35 -10.24 -31.65
N LYS A 72 2.34 -10.73 -30.92
CA LYS A 72 1.75 -12.07 -31.11
C LYS A 72 0.23 -12.01 -31.15
N SER A 73 -0.38 -11.30 -30.21
CA SER A 73 -1.82 -11.21 -30.09
C SER A 73 -2.38 -10.04 -30.88
N VAL A 74 -3.56 -10.25 -31.48
CA VAL A 74 -4.26 -9.23 -32.26
C VAL A 74 -5.75 -9.24 -31.94
N PHE A 75 -6.43 -8.12 -32.15
CA PHE A 75 -7.87 -8.10 -32.33
C PHE A 75 -8.16 -8.51 -33.77
N LYS A 76 -8.95 -9.57 -33.92
CA LYS A 76 -9.22 -10.21 -35.22
C LYS A 76 -9.82 -9.27 -36.27
N THR A 77 -10.50 -8.20 -35.85
CA THR A 77 -11.12 -7.26 -36.77
C THR A 77 -11.22 -5.86 -36.15
N SER A 78 -11.05 -4.83 -37.00
CA SER A 78 -11.36 -3.43 -36.72
C SER A 78 -12.47 -2.97 -37.66
N THR A 79 -13.59 -2.46 -37.13
CA THR A 79 -14.81 -2.14 -37.90
C THR A 79 -15.04 -0.63 -38.00
N GLY A 80 -15.74 -0.17 -39.04
CA GLY A 80 -16.07 1.25 -39.27
C GLY A 80 -15.68 1.81 -40.64
N ASN A 81 -14.96 1.02 -41.45
CA ASN A 81 -14.56 1.34 -42.83
C ASN A 81 -15.30 0.52 -43.91
N GLU A 82 -16.39 -0.16 -43.54
CA GLU A 82 -17.17 -1.02 -44.45
C GLU A 82 -17.83 -0.27 -45.60
N ALA A 83 -18.04 1.04 -45.43
CA ALA A 83 -18.57 1.91 -46.48
C ALA A 83 -17.55 2.17 -47.61
N ALA A 84 -16.28 1.84 -47.41
CA ALA A 84 -15.29 1.83 -48.49
C ALA A 84 -15.55 0.66 -49.46
N THR A 85 -15.13 0.82 -50.72
CA THR A 85 -15.46 -0.16 -51.76
C THR A 85 -14.33 -1.16 -51.96
N LYS A 86 -14.59 -2.45 -51.68
CA LYS A 86 -13.61 -3.54 -51.81
C LYS A 86 -12.97 -3.64 -53.20
N SER A 87 -13.74 -3.36 -54.26
CA SER A 87 -13.24 -3.39 -55.64
C SER A 87 -12.43 -2.16 -56.05
N LEU A 88 -12.31 -1.14 -55.20
CA LEU A 88 -11.60 0.12 -55.49
C LEU A 88 -10.25 0.23 -54.78
N GLY A 89 -9.72 -0.87 -54.23
CA GLY A 89 -8.39 -0.92 -53.63
C GLY A 89 -8.35 -0.76 -52.11
N MET A 90 -9.49 -0.59 -51.44
CA MET A 90 -9.63 -0.66 -49.97
C MET A 90 -8.77 0.41 -49.24
N GLY A 91 -8.19 0.09 -48.08
CA GLY A 91 -7.23 0.96 -47.39
C GLY A 91 -6.06 1.36 -48.29
N VAL A 92 -5.69 2.64 -48.30
CA VAL A 92 -4.65 3.17 -49.19
C VAL A 92 -3.27 2.56 -48.92
N VAL A 93 -3.02 2.15 -47.66
CA VAL A 93 -1.77 1.51 -47.24
C VAL A 93 -1.89 -0.01 -47.26
N THR A 94 -2.91 -0.54 -46.59
CA THR A 94 -2.99 -1.97 -46.28
C THR A 94 -3.76 -2.77 -47.33
N HIS A 95 -4.45 -2.10 -48.25
CA HIS A 95 -5.35 -2.73 -49.22
C HIS A 95 -6.36 -3.68 -48.57
N THR A 96 -6.84 -3.33 -47.37
CA THR A 96 -7.85 -4.12 -46.64
C THR A 96 -8.97 -3.24 -46.08
N ILE A 97 -10.10 -3.88 -45.81
CA ILE A 97 -11.26 -3.34 -45.09
C ILE A 97 -11.57 -4.37 -44.01
N GLN A 98 -11.87 -3.91 -42.80
CA GLN A 98 -12.06 -4.76 -41.63
C GLN A 98 -10.83 -5.61 -41.24
N GLY A 99 -9.61 -5.10 -41.48
CA GLY A 99 -8.36 -5.76 -41.10
C GLY A 99 -8.17 -5.92 -39.59
N GLU A 100 -7.02 -6.48 -39.20
CA GLU A 100 -6.70 -6.70 -37.78
C GLU A 100 -6.34 -5.39 -37.07
N ALA A 101 -6.34 -5.41 -35.74
CA ALA A 101 -5.76 -4.35 -34.93
C ALA A 101 -4.77 -4.93 -33.91
N SER A 102 -3.56 -4.41 -33.88
CA SER A 102 -2.48 -4.89 -33.01
C SER A 102 -1.97 -3.81 -32.06
N PHE A 103 -1.32 -4.22 -30.97
CA PHE A 103 -0.66 -3.29 -30.05
C PHE A 103 0.74 -2.92 -30.54
N THR A 104 1.11 -1.66 -30.35
CA THR A 104 2.42 -1.08 -30.68
C THR A 104 3.17 -0.60 -29.44
N MET A 105 2.53 -0.70 -28.28
CA MET A 105 3.10 -0.43 -26.96
C MET A 105 2.62 -1.50 -25.98
N TRP A 106 3.37 -1.70 -24.90
CA TRP A 106 3.15 -2.75 -23.92
C TRP A 106 3.75 -2.36 -22.56
N SER A 107 3.52 -3.17 -21.53
CA SER A 107 4.22 -3.04 -20.23
C SER A 107 5.73 -3.23 -20.40
N MET A 108 6.57 -2.44 -19.73
CA MET A 108 8.03 -2.53 -19.88
C MET A 108 8.68 -3.65 -19.05
N ASP A 109 8.01 -4.13 -18.02
CA ASP A 109 8.54 -5.03 -16.99
C ASP A 109 7.67 -6.27 -16.74
N VAL A 110 6.37 -6.21 -16.99
CA VAL A 110 5.47 -7.37 -16.85
C VAL A 110 5.49 -8.19 -18.14
N LYS A 111 5.92 -9.45 -18.01
CA LYS A 111 6.01 -10.41 -19.11
C LYS A 111 5.30 -11.71 -18.79
N VAL A 112 4.65 -12.28 -19.80
CA VAL A 112 4.02 -13.60 -19.80
C VAL A 112 4.52 -14.35 -21.03
N GLU A 113 4.90 -15.62 -20.86
CA GLU A 113 5.46 -16.44 -21.95
C GLU A 113 6.70 -15.80 -22.62
N GLY A 114 7.45 -14.97 -21.88
CA GLY A 114 8.59 -14.22 -22.41
C GLY A 114 8.24 -12.97 -23.21
N ALA A 115 6.96 -12.71 -23.48
CA ALA A 115 6.47 -11.52 -24.17
C ALA A 115 5.88 -10.51 -23.16
N ASN A 116 5.99 -9.22 -23.45
CA ASN A 116 5.38 -8.18 -22.63
C ASN A 116 3.85 -8.20 -22.75
N VAL A 117 3.15 -7.81 -21.69
CA VAL A 117 1.68 -7.75 -21.68
C VAL A 117 1.16 -6.41 -22.18
N ASP A 118 0.10 -6.46 -22.99
CA ASP A 118 -0.60 -5.27 -23.48
C ASP A 118 -1.63 -4.80 -22.44
N ARG A 119 -1.83 -3.49 -22.31
CA ARG A 119 -2.64 -2.91 -21.23
C ARG A 119 -3.37 -1.64 -21.62
N HIS A 120 -4.35 -1.24 -20.82
CA HIS A 120 -5.09 0.02 -20.93
C HIS A 120 -4.16 1.20 -21.22
N LEU A 121 -4.45 2.05 -22.20
CA LEU A 121 -3.70 3.19 -22.76
C LEU A 121 -2.51 2.84 -23.67
N ASP A 122 -2.24 1.55 -23.90
CA ASP A 122 -1.23 1.19 -24.87
C ASP A 122 -1.78 1.47 -26.27
N MET A 123 -0.88 1.90 -27.16
CA MET A 123 -1.26 2.31 -28.49
C MET A 123 -1.52 1.09 -29.36
N THR A 124 -2.52 1.19 -30.21
CA THR A 124 -2.94 0.20 -31.19
C THR A 124 -2.88 0.77 -32.59
N MET A 125 -2.72 -0.09 -33.58
CA MET A 125 -2.87 0.23 -34.99
C MET A 125 -4.07 -0.54 -35.55
N HIS A 126 -4.73 -0.02 -36.59
CA HIS A 126 -5.99 -0.58 -37.11
C HIS A 126 -5.93 -0.85 -38.61
N ASN A 127 -6.87 -1.70 -39.04
CA ASN A 127 -7.06 -2.12 -40.42
C ASN A 127 -5.77 -2.69 -41.03
N GLU A 128 -5.10 -3.53 -40.25
CA GLU A 128 -3.81 -4.11 -40.56
C GLU A 128 -3.93 -5.30 -41.50
N GLN A 129 -2.95 -5.39 -42.40
CA GLN A 129 -2.62 -6.55 -43.24
C GLN A 129 -1.11 -6.61 -43.46
N CYS A 130 -0.45 -5.45 -43.46
CA CYS A 130 0.99 -5.27 -43.50
C CYS A 130 1.38 -4.10 -42.58
N GLN A 131 2.68 -3.95 -42.35
CA GLN A 131 3.25 -2.77 -41.69
C GLN A 131 3.77 -1.81 -42.78
N PRO A 132 3.44 -0.50 -42.72
CA PRO A 132 2.67 0.17 -41.68
C PRO A 132 1.15 -0.07 -41.81
N ALA A 133 0.43 0.12 -40.69
CA ALA A 133 -1.03 0.07 -40.66
C ALA A 133 -1.69 1.24 -41.41
N ASN A 134 -3.00 1.14 -41.64
CA ASN A 134 -3.74 2.17 -42.38
C ASN A 134 -4.18 3.36 -41.50
N THR A 135 -4.04 3.25 -40.17
CA THR A 135 -4.30 4.32 -39.19
C THR A 135 -3.02 4.73 -38.44
N PRO A 136 -2.95 5.96 -37.91
CA PRO A 136 -1.95 6.30 -36.90
C PRO A 136 -2.17 5.51 -35.60
N PRO A 137 -1.16 5.47 -34.69
CA PRO A 137 -1.31 4.86 -33.37
C PRO A 137 -2.48 5.48 -32.58
N TRP A 138 -3.30 4.64 -31.96
CA TRP A 138 -4.50 5.05 -31.23
C TRP A 138 -4.64 4.33 -29.88
N PRO A 139 -5.03 5.01 -28.79
CA PRO A 139 -5.05 4.39 -27.47
C PRO A 139 -6.14 3.33 -27.33
N TYR A 140 -5.76 2.19 -26.76
CA TYR A 140 -6.70 1.22 -26.21
C TYR A 140 -7.24 1.70 -24.85
N VAL A 141 -8.56 1.64 -24.65
CA VAL A 141 -9.21 2.13 -23.43
C VAL A 141 -9.82 0.95 -22.68
N ASP A 142 -9.46 0.82 -21.40
CA ASP A 142 -10.00 -0.12 -20.42
C ASP A 142 -9.86 0.52 -19.02
N ALA A 143 -9.85 -0.23 -17.91
CA ALA A 143 -9.73 0.37 -16.58
C ALA A 143 -8.29 0.76 -16.19
N MET A 144 -8.18 1.84 -15.42
CA MET A 144 -7.03 2.12 -14.56
C MET A 144 -7.28 1.49 -13.19
N ALA A 145 -6.22 1.01 -12.53
CA ALA A 145 -6.31 0.71 -11.11
C ALA A 145 -6.58 2.03 -10.37
N VAL A 146 -7.72 2.13 -9.69
CA VAL A 146 -7.88 3.16 -8.67
C VAL A 146 -6.86 2.86 -7.59
N ALA A 147 -6.09 3.86 -7.15
CA ALA A 147 -5.15 3.68 -6.05
C ALA A 147 -5.90 3.08 -4.87
N ASN A 148 -5.64 1.80 -4.57
CA ASN A 148 -6.22 1.10 -3.44
C ASN A 148 -5.59 1.69 -2.19
N ASP A 149 -6.16 2.79 -1.69
CA ASP A 149 -5.85 3.31 -0.36
C ASP A 149 -6.02 2.13 0.61
N PRO A 150 -4.93 1.68 1.26
CA PRO A 150 -4.98 0.53 2.16
C PRO A 150 -5.96 0.74 3.33
N CYS A 151 -6.36 1.99 3.59
CA CYS A 151 -7.30 2.41 4.61
C CYS A 151 -8.67 2.86 4.07
N ALA A 152 -9.01 2.59 2.80
CA ALA A 152 -10.25 3.07 2.20
C ALA A 152 -11.50 2.66 3.00
N THR A 153 -11.55 1.39 3.42
CA THR A 153 -12.67 0.83 4.18
C THR A 153 -12.81 1.49 5.56
N GLU A 154 -11.70 1.63 6.28
CA GLU A 154 -11.66 2.24 7.62
C GLU A 154 -12.00 3.74 7.55
N LYS A 155 -11.51 4.46 6.53
CA LYS A 155 -11.87 5.86 6.31
C LYS A 155 -13.34 6.04 6.01
N ALA A 156 -13.92 5.18 5.17
CA ALA A 156 -15.36 5.23 4.88
C ALA A 156 -16.20 4.93 6.14
N ALA A 157 -15.76 3.96 6.95
CA ALA A 157 -16.40 3.65 8.23
C ALA A 157 -16.32 4.82 9.23
N GLU A 158 -15.14 5.45 9.37
CA GLU A 158 -14.97 6.65 10.21
C GLU A 158 -15.84 7.79 9.71
N GLN A 159 -15.86 8.07 8.40
CA GLN A 159 -16.67 9.14 7.84
C GLN A 159 -18.16 8.91 8.05
N THR A 160 -18.62 7.67 7.91
CA THR A 160 -20.04 7.31 8.11
C THR A 160 -20.45 7.45 9.57
N ALA A 161 -19.62 6.97 10.50
CA ALA A 161 -19.95 6.94 11.92
C ALA A 161 -19.69 8.28 12.62
N CYS A 162 -18.60 8.98 12.26
CA CYS A 162 -18.17 10.22 12.90
C CYS A 162 -18.61 11.48 12.15
N GLY A 163 -18.82 11.41 10.84
CA GLY A 163 -19.19 12.55 9.99
C GLY A 163 -20.42 13.33 10.47
N PRO A 164 -21.50 12.68 10.96
CA PRO A 164 -22.66 13.38 11.50
C PRO A 164 -22.37 14.30 12.70
N HIS A 165 -21.25 14.09 13.40
CA HIS A 165 -20.87 14.88 14.57
C HIS A 165 -20.16 16.19 14.20
N GLY A 166 -19.78 16.38 12.93
CA GLY A 166 -19.20 17.63 12.43
C GLY A 166 -17.86 18.02 13.08
N GLY A 167 -17.11 17.05 13.60
CA GLY A 167 -15.85 17.28 14.32
C GLY A 167 -16.01 17.69 15.79
N ASP A 168 -17.24 17.64 16.34
CA ASP A 168 -17.49 17.84 17.76
C ASP A 168 -17.00 16.63 18.56
N ARG A 169 -15.82 16.78 19.19
CA ARG A 169 -15.16 15.70 19.92
C ARG A 169 -16.02 15.11 21.03
N ALA A 170 -16.85 15.92 21.69
CA ALA A 170 -17.71 15.41 22.77
C ALA A 170 -18.79 14.49 22.23
N LYS A 171 -19.36 14.82 21.06
CA LYS A 171 -20.35 13.97 20.38
C LYS A 171 -19.72 12.71 19.79
N GLU A 172 -18.56 12.83 19.16
CA GLU A 172 -17.79 11.66 18.68
C GLU A 172 -17.49 10.69 19.82
N CYS A 173 -17.06 11.20 20.98
CA CYS A 173 -16.78 10.38 22.16
C CYS A 173 -18.01 9.93 22.93
N ALA A 174 -19.21 10.40 22.57
CA ALA A 174 -20.48 9.88 23.08
C ALA A 174 -21.06 8.78 22.17
N ASP A 175 -20.57 8.67 20.93
CA ASP A 175 -21.06 7.72 19.93
C ASP A 175 -20.16 6.46 19.86
N ALA A 176 -20.73 5.30 20.20
CA ALA A 176 -20.02 4.03 20.20
C ALA A 176 -19.58 3.56 18.81
N ALA A 177 -20.35 3.85 17.75
CA ALA A 177 -20.00 3.50 16.38
C ALA A 177 -18.81 4.37 15.91
N CYS A 178 -18.83 5.66 16.24
CA CYS A 178 -17.69 6.54 15.95
C CYS A 178 -16.43 6.10 16.70
N GLN A 179 -16.54 5.77 17.99
CA GLN A 179 -15.41 5.23 18.76
C GLN A 179 -14.84 3.93 18.18
N THR A 180 -15.72 3.03 17.74
CA THR A 180 -15.33 1.75 17.10
C THR A 180 -14.58 1.98 15.79
N ALA A 181 -15.00 2.97 14.98
CA ALA A 181 -14.32 3.32 13.74
C ALA A 181 -12.98 4.05 14.01
N GLN A 182 -12.95 4.95 14.99
CA GLN A 182 -11.74 5.68 15.40
C GLN A 182 -10.66 4.77 16.01
N ALA A 183 -11.01 3.58 16.52
CA ALA A 183 -10.03 2.59 16.96
C ALA A 183 -9.05 2.17 15.83
N CYS A 184 -9.45 2.32 14.56
CA CYS A 184 -8.59 1.99 13.42
C CYS A 184 -7.69 3.14 12.97
N LYS A 185 -7.87 4.35 13.53
CA LYS A 185 -7.12 5.54 13.17
C LYS A 185 -5.99 5.75 14.16
N LEU A 186 -4.77 5.71 13.65
CA LEU A 186 -3.59 6.02 14.45
C LEU A 186 -3.40 7.54 14.51
N VAL A 187 -3.17 8.02 15.73
CA VAL A 187 -2.97 9.43 16.05
C VAL A 187 -1.61 9.61 16.73
N PRO A 188 -0.95 10.78 16.62
CA PRO A 188 0.26 11.05 17.38
C PRO A 188 0.03 10.86 18.89
N TYR A 189 1.03 10.35 19.60
CA TYR A 189 0.94 9.87 21.00
C TYR A 189 0.21 10.81 21.94
N GLY A 190 0.44 12.13 21.84
CA GLY A 190 -0.26 13.16 22.62
C GLY A 190 -0.16 13.04 24.15
N ARG A 191 0.57 12.03 24.67
CA ARG A 191 0.81 11.71 26.09
C ARG A 191 -0.46 11.32 26.88
N SER A 192 -0.32 11.09 28.19
CA SER A 192 -1.46 10.77 29.07
C SER A 192 -2.46 11.94 29.08
N GLY A 193 -3.72 11.65 28.76
CA GLY A 193 -4.74 12.67 28.49
C GLY A 193 -4.74 13.20 27.05
N SER A 194 -4.10 12.49 26.11
CA SER A 194 -3.96 12.86 24.70
C SER A 194 -5.23 13.53 24.16
N PRO A 195 -5.16 14.80 23.70
CA PRO A 195 -6.32 15.50 23.15
C PRO A 195 -6.91 14.79 21.92
N ASN A 196 -6.16 13.83 21.36
CA ASN A 196 -6.54 13.06 20.20
C ASN A 196 -7.38 11.81 20.55
N CYS A 197 -7.47 11.41 21.83
CA CYS A 197 -8.26 10.27 22.29
C CYS A 197 -9.48 10.71 23.11
N CYS A 198 -10.49 9.83 23.18
CA CYS A 198 -11.66 10.09 24.02
C CYS A 198 -11.30 10.01 25.53
N PRO A 199 -12.04 10.71 26.41
CA PRO A 199 -11.78 10.68 27.85
C PRO A 199 -11.72 9.24 28.39
N GLY A 200 -10.69 8.95 29.20
CA GLY A 200 -10.45 7.61 29.77
C GLY A 200 -9.57 6.69 28.92
N LYS A 201 -9.29 7.07 27.65
CA LYS A 201 -8.36 6.37 26.77
C LYS A 201 -6.97 7.04 26.79
N THR A 202 -5.94 6.27 26.46
CA THR A 202 -4.55 6.72 26.29
C THR A 202 -4.01 6.27 24.93
N GLY A 203 -3.04 7.00 24.38
CA GLY A 203 -2.30 6.53 23.22
C GLY A 203 -1.46 5.30 23.57
N HIS A 204 -1.58 4.24 22.77
CA HIS A 204 -0.78 3.03 22.83
C HIS A 204 0.06 2.91 21.55
N HIS A 205 1.37 2.78 21.71
CA HIS A 205 2.29 2.55 20.59
C HIS A 205 2.22 1.08 20.16
N LEU A 206 1.70 0.83 18.96
CA LEU A 206 1.68 -0.51 18.35
C LEU A 206 3.08 -1.03 17.99
N VAL A 207 4.03 -0.11 17.76
CA VAL A 207 5.46 -0.41 17.66
C VAL A 207 6.13 0.23 18.87
N GLU A 208 6.67 -0.59 19.76
CA GLU A 208 7.05 -0.15 21.10
C GLU A 208 8.22 0.85 21.06
N VAL A 209 8.09 1.93 21.83
CA VAL A 209 9.14 2.96 21.97
C VAL A 209 10.47 2.35 22.44
N ASN A 210 10.42 1.29 23.25
CA ASN A 210 11.60 0.58 23.75
C ASN A 210 12.39 -0.12 22.64
N ASN A 211 11.82 -0.29 21.44
CA ASN A 211 12.55 -0.81 20.28
C ASN A 211 13.57 0.22 19.73
N PHE A 212 13.34 1.51 20.00
CA PHE A 212 14.11 2.63 19.44
C PHE A 212 14.95 3.39 20.48
N THR A 213 14.80 3.06 21.77
CA THR A 213 15.40 3.81 22.88
C THR A 213 16.21 2.90 23.81
N GLU A 214 17.20 3.47 24.48
CA GLU A 214 18.01 2.76 25.47
C GLU A 214 17.14 2.20 26.62
N PRO A 215 17.50 1.03 27.20
CA PRO A 215 16.82 0.50 28.38
C PRO A 215 16.77 1.55 29.51
N GLY A 216 15.58 1.83 30.05
CA GLY A 216 15.39 2.86 31.08
C GLY A 216 15.29 4.30 30.55
N GLY A 217 15.47 4.53 29.25
CA GLY A 217 15.44 5.85 28.63
C GLY A 217 14.05 6.49 28.52
N ARG A 218 12.96 5.72 28.65
CA ARG A 218 11.58 6.22 28.46
C ARG A 218 11.21 7.40 29.39
N GLU A 219 11.87 7.50 30.55
CA GLU A 219 11.71 8.59 31.52
C GLU A 219 13.01 9.36 31.83
N GLY A 220 14.08 9.10 31.07
CA GLY A 220 15.40 9.69 31.28
C GLY A 220 16.20 9.08 32.44
N LEU A 221 17.51 9.37 32.46
CA LEU A 221 18.50 8.83 33.40
C LEU A 221 18.20 9.09 34.90
N GLY A 222 17.29 10.02 35.22
CA GLY A 222 16.94 10.38 36.59
C GLY A 222 16.29 9.24 37.39
N ASN A 223 15.53 8.35 36.72
CA ASN A 223 14.85 7.24 37.40
C ASN A 223 15.70 5.97 37.54
N VAL A 224 16.74 5.79 36.70
CA VAL A 224 17.62 4.60 36.72
C VAL A 224 18.45 4.51 38.00
N LEU A 225 18.78 5.64 38.62
CA LEU A 225 19.60 5.69 39.83
C LEU A 225 18.81 5.82 41.13
N GLY A 226 17.47 5.89 41.09
CA GLY A 226 16.64 6.12 42.28
C GLY A 226 17.00 7.40 43.06
N MET A 227 17.74 8.31 42.43
CA MET A 227 18.25 9.53 43.05
C MET A 227 17.36 10.70 42.67
N SER A 228 16.83 11.40 43.69
CA SER A 228 16.24 12.71 43.52
C SER A 228 17.19 13.63 42.73
N ALA A 229 16.65 14.43 41.80
CA ALA A 229 17.42 15.42 41.03
C ALA A 229 18.29 16.34 41.92
N LYS A 230 17.90 16.53 43.20
CA LYS A 230 18.66 17.28 44.21
C LYS A 230 19.86 16.53 44.81
N SER A 231 19.84 15.21 44.81
CA SER A 231 20.94 14.39 45.35
C SER A 231 22.07 14.22 44.33
N PHE A 232 21.74 14.21 43.03
CA PHE A 232 22.70 14.01 41.95
C PHE A 232 23.51 15.28 41.62
N THR A 233 22.92 16.47 41.79
CA THR A 233 23.57 17.78 41.58
C THR A 233 24.81 18.03 42.44
N SER A 234 24.92 17.36 43.59
CA SER A 234 26.03 17.59 44.54
C SER A 234 27.31 16.82 44.23
N THR A 235 27.25 15.78 43.38
CA THR A 235 28.33 14.79 43.23
C THR A 235 29.10 14.91 41.92
N ILE A 236 28.52 15.52 40.87
CA ILE A 236 29.11 15.56 39.52
C ILE A 236 29.05 16.99 39.00
N GLY A 237 30.23 17.56 38.76
CA GLY A 237 30.43 18.98 38.56
C GLY A 237 29.68 19.60 37.37
N PRO A 238 29.69 20.94 37.27
CA PRO A 238 28.85 21.74 36.36
C PRO A 238 29.08 21.47 34.86
N ALA A 239 30.15 20.76 34.48
CA ALA A 239 30.43 20.39 33.08
C ALA A 239 29.52 19.26 32.53
N PHE A 240 28.76 18.57 33.38
CA PHE A 240 27.81 17.52 32.96
C PHE A 240 26.39 18.05 32.67
N TRP A 241 26.18 19.36 32.83
CA TRP A 241 24.91 20.03 32.56
C TRP A 241 24.88 20.60 31.15
N GLN A 242 24.60 19.73 30.17
CA GLN A 242 23.96 20.17 28.94
C GLN A 242 22.45 20.16 29.21
N GLU A 243 21.84 21.34 29.32
CA GLU A 243 20.40 21.49 29.53
C GLU A 243 19.62 20.64 28.50
N GLY A 244 18.89 19.61 28.97
CA GLY A 244 17.97 18.82 28.13
C GLY A 244 18.24 17.31 27.99
N THR A 245 19.32 16.77 28.56
CA THR A 245 19.70 15.34 28.41
C THR A 245 18.99 14.37 29.36
N PHE A 246 18.41 14.85 30.47
CA PHE A 246 17.84 13.97 31.51
C PHE A 246 16.33 13.73 31.41
N SER A 247 15.62 14.32 30.44
CA SER A 247 14.15 14.24 30.32
C SER A 247 13.67 13.70 28.98
N LYS A 248 14.59 13.35 28.08
CA LYS A 248 14.28 12.86 26.73
C LYS A 248 14.76 11.42 26.58
N PRO A 249 14.02 10.57 25.86
CA PRO A 249 14.50 9.25 25.52
C PRO A 249 15.82 9.35 24.75
N ILE A 250 16.79 8.56 25.18
CA ILE A 250 18.05 8.42 24.46
C ILE A 250 17.78 7.45 23.30
N ALA A 251 17.73 7.98 22.08
CA ALA A 251 17.56 7.19 20.88
C ALA A 251 18.80 6.31 20.65
N LEU A 252 18.59 5.09 20.16
CA LEU A 252 19.70 4.20 19.83
C LEU A 252 20.54 4.78 18.67
N PRO A 253 21.85 4.47 18.60
CA PRO A 253 22.71 4.90 17.49
C PRO A 253 22.11 4.50 16.14
N GLY A 254 22.00 5.46 15.21
CA GLY A 254 21.38 5.25 13.89
C GLY A 254 19.87 5.48 13.82
N LEU A 255 19.18 5.61 14.95
CA LEU A 255 17.71 5.81 15.03
C LEU A 255 17.33 7.21 15.54
N GLY A 256 18.21 8.21 15.36
CA GLY A 256 18.04 9.56 15.90
C GLY A 256 16.88 10.38 15.32
N ASP A 257 16.35 9.97 14.16
CA ASP A 257 15.18 10.61 13.53
C ASP A 257 13.84 10.15 14.15
N TYR A 258 13.85 9.13 15.03
CA TYR A 258 12.67 8.67 15.74
C TYR A 258 12.23 9.66 16.84
N ASN A 259 10.93 9.98 16.86
CA ASN A 259 10.30 10.87 17.82
C ASN A 259 9.02 10.23 18.41
N GLN A 260 9.09 9.80 19.66
CA GLN A 260 7.97 9.16 20.36
C GLN A 260 6.69 10.00 20.39
N ASP A 261 6.78 11.34 20.45
CA ASP A 261 5.60 12.20 20.57
C ASP A 261 4.86 12.35 19.21
N ALA A 262 5.58 12.13 18.11
CA ALA A 262 5.04 12.12 16.74
C ALA A 262 4.68 10.71 16.25
N ALA A 263 5.20 9.67 16.91
CA ALA A 263 4.96 8.30 16.52
C ALA A 263 3.46 7.94 16.64
N PRO A 264 2.91 7.21 15.64
CA PRO A 264 1.50 6.87 15.59
C PRO A 264 1.11 5.92 16.71
N THR A 265 -0.04 6.18 17.30
CA THR A 265 -0.63 5.42 18.42
C THR A 265 -2.09 5.15 18.19
N VAL A 266 -2.57 4.03 18.70
CA VAL A 266 -4.00 3.74 18.77
C VAL A 266 -4.54 4.24 20.12
N CYS A 267 -5.77 4.75 20.14
CA CYS A 267 -6.45 5.04 21.39
C CYS A 267 -6.92 3.74 22.06
N ALA A 268 -6.34 3.41 23.21
CA ALA A 268 -6.63 2.22 24.00
C ALA A 268 -7.07 2.61 25.43
N ASP A 269 -7.74 1.72 26.15
CA ASP A 269 -7.97 1.82 27.60
C ASP A 269 -6.65 1.97 28.36
N THR A 270 -6.76 2.31 29.64
CA THR A 270 -5.60 2.55 30.49
C THR A 270 -4.60 1.39 30.48
N ALA A 271 -3.31 1.73 30.59
CA ALA A 271 -2.18 0.81 30.44
C ALA A 271 -2.08 -0.31 31.51
N VAL A 272 -2.96 -0.32 32.51
CA VAL A 272 -3.01 -1.31 33.59
C VAL A 272 -4.34 -2.07 33.53
N GLY A 273 -4.32 -3.38 33.77
CA GLY A 273 -5.53 -4.17 33.93
C GLY A 273 -5.87 -5.11 32.76
N TYR A 274 -7.09 -5.64 32.85
CA TYR A 274 -7.81 -6.36 31.81
C TYR A 274 -8.32 -5.37 30.74
N THR A 275 -7.42 -4.86 29.90
CA THR A 275 -7.71 -3.80 28.91
C THR A 275 -7.32 -4.19 27.49
N ASP A 276 -7.90 -3.50 26.51
CA ASP A 276 -7.52 -3.60 25.09
C ASP A 276 -6.01 -3.28 24.89
N HIS A 277 -5.46 -2.33 25.65
CA HIS A 277 -4.03 -2.00 25.72
C HIS A 277 -3.20 -3.22 26.12
N GLY A 278 -3.56 -3.87 27.24
CA GLY A 278 -2.86 -5.06 27.72
C GLY A 278 -2.96 -6.22 26.73
N ALA A 279 -4.11 -6.38 26.06
CA ALA A 279 -4.32 -7.39 25.04
C ALA A 279 -3.42 -7.18 23.82
N MET A 280 -3.25 -5.94 23.35
CA MET A 280 -2.35 -5.62 22.23
C MET A 280 -0.88 -5.97 22.54
N HIS A 281 -0.40 -5.65 23.74
CA HIS A 281 0.93 -6.11 24.16
C HIS A 281 1.02 -7.63 24.22
N ALA A 282 0.01 -8.33 24.73
CA ALA A 282 0.02 -9.79 24.80
C ALA A 282 0.12 -10.46 23.41
N VAL A 283 -0.54 -9.91 22.39
CA VAL A 283 -0.39 -10.37 20.99
C VAL A 283 1.02 -10.11 20.47
N THR A 284 1.53 -8.89 20.66
CA THR A 284 2.87 -8.49 20.21
C THR A 284 3.95 -9.38 20.83
N GLU A 285 3.86 -9.63 22.13
CA GLU A 285 4.76 -10.55 22.85
C GLU A 285 4.72 -11.97 22.28
N ARG A 286 3.55 -12.48 21.89
CA ARG A 286 3.43 -13.81 21.26
C ARG A 286 4.18 -13.88 19.93
N GLU A 287 4.20 -12.81 19.16
CA GLU A 287 4.94 -12.74 17.89
C GLU A 287 6.45 -12.65 18.15
N LYS A 288 6.88 -11.84 19.11
CA LYS A 288 8.28 -11.75 19.55
C LYS A 288 8.86 -13.09 20.01
N ARG A 289 8.04 -13.97 20.62
CA ARG A 289 8.49 -15.31 21.05
C ARG A 289 9.11 -16.15 19.95
N ARG A 290 8.79 -15.91 18.67
CA ARG A 290 9.39 -16.64 17.53
C ARG A 290 10.88 -16.32 17.35
N PHE A 291 11.34 -15.24 17.97
CA PHE A 291 12.72 -14.79 17.98
C PHE A 291 13.45 -15.21 19.26
N ARG A 292 12.76 -15.85 20.23
CA ARG A 292 13.38 -16.42 21.45
C ARG A 292 14.27 -17.61 21.08
N GLY A 293 15.56 -17.53 21.45
CA GLY A 293 16.54 -18.60 21.23
C GLY A 293 17.43 -18.41 19.99
N ALA A 294 17.17 -17.41 19.15
CA ALA A 294 18.28 -16.78 18.43
C ALA A 294 19.17 -16.10 19.48
N PRO A 295 20.51 -16.00 19.29
CA PRO A 295 21.36 -15.30 20.26
C PRO A 295 20.70 -13.95 20.57
N VAL A 296 20.37 -13.75 21.84
CA VAL A 296 19.65 -12.56 22.29
C VAL A 296 20.68 -11.46 22.34
N LEU A 297 20.67 -10.65 21.30
CA LEU A 297 21.52 -9.50 21.17
C LEU A 297 20.92 -8.36 22.01
N HIS A 298 21.20 -8.41 23.30
CA HIS A 298 20.83 -7.38 24.23
C HIS A 298 21.56 -6.09 23.91
N VAL A 299 20.78 -5.13 23.40
CA VAL A 299 21.08 -3.70 23.36
C VAL A 299 22.19 -3.36 22.37
N PHE A 300 21.84 -2.56 21.36
CA PHE A 300 22.79 -1.92 20.47
C PHE A 300 24.04 -1.46 21.24
N GLY A 301 25.18 -2.00 20.82
CA GLY A 301 26.43 -2.00 21.56
C GLY A 301 27.17 -3.31 21.30
N LYS A 302 28.44 -3.35 21.71
CA LYS A 302 29.23 -4.57 21.66
C LYS A 302 28.73 -5.55 22.73
N ASP A 303 28.67 -6.86 22.44
CA ASP A 303 28.44 -7.85 23.50
C ASP A 303 29.51 -7.79 24.61
N ALA A 304 29.38 -8.60 25.65
CA ALA A 304 30.37 -8.70 26.74
C ALA A 304 31.80 -9.05 26.25
N SER A 305 31.97 -9.46 24.98
CA SER A 305 33.25 -9.74 24.34
C SER A 305 33.74 -8.64 23.38
N GLY A 306 33.00 -7.54 23.21
CA GLY A 306 33.42 -6.44 22.34
C GLY A 306 32.94 -6.57 20.89
N LYS A 307 32.00 -7.47 20.57
CA LYS A 307 31.54 -7.74 19.20
C LYS A 307 30.22 -7.05 18.86
N ASP A 308 30.16 -6.44 17.68
CA ASP A 308 28.94 -5.80 17.18
C ASP A 308 27.80 -6.78 17.00
N ILE A 309 26.64 -6.26 17.32
CA ILE A 309 25.50 -7.04 17.71
C ILE A 309 24.29 -6.48 16.95
N THR A 310 23.79 -7.23 15.95
CA THR A 310 22.58 -6.91 15.17
C THR A 310 21.35 -7.73 15.60
N SER A 311 20.27 -7.04 15.96
CA SER A 311 18.98 -7.69 16.24
C SER A 311 18.43 -8.43 15.01
N ARG A 312 17.81 -9.59 15.20
CA ARG A 312 17.04 -10.26 14.13
C ARG A 312 15.62 -9.73 13.99
N TRP A 313 15.18 -8.92 14.96
CA TRP A 313 13.87 -8.28 14.96
C TRP A 313 13.98 -6.97 14.18
N THR A 314 13.23 -6.86 13.08
CA THR A 314 13.26 -5.68 12.20
C THR A 314 12.08 -4.76 12.44
N TYR A 315 12.14 -3.52 11.96
CA TYR A 315 10.98 -2.63 11.95
C TYR A 315 9.77 -3.27 11.23
N ASN A 316 10.00 -4.01 10.14
CA ASN A 316 8.92 -4.71 9.44
C ASN A 316 8.26 -5.77 10.32
N ASP A 317 9.03 -6.52 11.11
CA ASP A 317 8.48 -7.51 12.05
C ASP A 317 7.66 -6.83 13.14
N ALA A 318 8.16 -5.72 13.70
CA ALA A 318 7.45 -4.98 14.73
C ALA A 318 6.17 -4.32 14.24
N SER A 319 6.20 -3.69 13.05
CA SER A 319 4.99 -3.12 12.44
C SER A 319 3.97 -4.18 12.05
N ASN A 320 4.39 -5.37 11.63
CA ASN A 320 3.48 -6.50 11.39
C ASN A 320 2.86 -7.01 12.70
N ALA A 321 3.66 -7.16 13.76
CA ALA A 321 3.16 -7.58 15.07
C ALA A 321 2.17 -6.57 15.65
N GLY A 322 2.46 -5.27 15.53
CA GLY A 322 1.56 -4.19 15.95
C GLY A 322 0.26 -4.14 15.15
N ALA A 323 0.33 -4.27 13.81
CA ALA A 323 -0.85 -4.33 12.96
C ALA A 323 -1.75 -5.53 13.30
N LYS A 324 -1.14 -6.70 13.54
CA LYS A 324 -1.84 -7.91 13.97
C LYS A 324 -2.45 -7.75 15.37
N ALA A 325 -1.73 -7.13 16.30
CA ALA A 325 -2.24 -6.84 17.63
C ALA A 325 -3.49 -5.96 17.55
N LEU A 326 -3.45 -4.90 16.73
CA LEU A 326 -4.61 -4.05 16.49
C LEU A 326 -5.77 -4.83 15.90
N ASN A 327 -5.57 -5.62 14.83
CA ASN A 327 -6.63 -6.41 14.22
C ASN A 327 -7.21 -7.46 15.19
N THR A 328 -6.38 -8.09 16.01
CA THR A 328 -6.83 -9.09 16.98
C THR A 328 -7.75 -8.46 18.02
N VAL A 329 -7.43 -7.24 18.48
CA VAL A 329 -8.21 -6.53 19.48
C VAL A 329 -9.39 -5.79 18.87
N HIS A 330 -9.26 -5.29 17.64
CA HIS A 330 -10.27 -4.59 16.85
C HIS A 330 -10.37 -5.21 15.43
N PRO A 331 -11.16 -6.30 15.25
CA PRO A 331 -11.26 -7.06 14.00
C PRO A 331 -11.67 -6.25 12.77
N GLN A 332 -12.36 -5.13 12.99
CA GLN A 332 -12.77 -4.20 11.94
C GLN A 332 -11.59 -3.38 11.36
N CYS A 333 -10.46 -3.31 12.07
CA CYS A 333 -9.27 -2.60 11.63
C CYS A 333 -8.34 -3.55 10.87
N THR A 334 -8.18 -3.38 9.56
CA THR A 334 -7.36 -4.30 8.77
C THR A 334 -5.88 -4.11 9.06
N GLU A 335 -5.12 -5.22 9.06
CA GLU A 335 -3.66 -5.18 9.21
C GLU A 335 -3.01 -4.32 8.11
N LYS A 336 -3.60 -4.32 6.90
CA LYS A 336 -3.13 -3.53 5.76
C LYS A 336 -3.19 -2.04 6.03
N CYS A 337 -4.33 -1.54 6.54
CA CYS A 337 -4.48 -0.13 6.89
C CYS A 337 -3.58 0.23 8.07
N ALA A 338 -3.57 -0.59 9.13
CA ALA A 338 -2.75 -0.35 10.31
C ALA A 338 -1.26 -0.24 9.96
N LYS A 339 -0.75 -1.17 9.14
CA LYS A 339 0.63 -1.15 8.66
C LYS A 339 0.93 0.07 7.80
N ALA A 340 0.02 0.47 6.92
CA ALA A 340 0.22 1.67 6.10
C ALA A 340 0.34 2.95 6.95
N GLN A 341 -0.45 3.07 8.01
CA GLN A 341 -0.36 4.19 8.96
C GLN A 341 0.95 4.16 9.76
N LEU A 342 1.41 2.98 10.19
CA LEU A 342 2.70 2.81 10.86
C LEU A 342 3.86 3.19 9.93
N ASP A 343 3.85 2.67 8.70
CA ASP A 343 4.89 2.93 7.69
C ASP A 343 4.95 4.42 7.34
N ALA A 344 3.81 5.11 7.22
CA ALA A 344 3.76 6.54 6.89
C ALA A 344 4.60 7.42 7.84
N TYR A 345 4.73 7.03 9.11
CA TYR A 345 5.61 7.70 10.07
C TYR A 345 7.02 7.10 10.11
N HIS A 346 7.12 5.78 10.26
CA HIS A 346 8.39 5.15 10.59
C HIS A 346 9.35 5.10 9.39
N THR A 347 8.84 4.89 8.16
CA THR A 347 9.68 4.89 6.95
C THR A 347 9.81 6.28 6.33
N GLY A 348 8.85 7.17 6.60
CA GLY A 348 8.88 8.57 6.17
C GLY A 348 9.67 9.45 7.16
N PRO A 349 9.00 10.16 8.09
CA PRO A 349 9.62 11.01 9.10
C PRO A 349 10.80 10.39 9.86
N ALA A 350 10.67 9.14 10.35
CA ALA A 350 11.75 8.49 11.10
C ALA A 350 12.80 7.80 10.21
N LYS A 351 12.63 7.84 8.89
CA LYS A 351 13.55 7.34 7.85
C LYS A 351 14.06 5.92 8.03
N MET A 352 13.27 5.03 8.63
CA MET A 352 13.69 3.65 8.85
C MET A 352 13.46 2.78 7.62
N ALA A 353 14.48 1.99 7.28
CA ALA A 353 14.33 0.90 6.34
C ALA A 353 13.42 -0.19 6.92
N LYS A 354 12.73 -0.94 6.07
CA LYS A 354 11.81 -2.01 6.53
C LYS A 354 12.57 -3.13 7.23
N ASP A 355 13.73 -3.47 6.72
CA ASP A 355 14.66 -4.46 7.25
C ASP A 355 15.60 -3.90 8.33
N GLU A 356 15.45 -2.63 8.73
CA GLU A 356 16.26 -2.02 9.77
C GLU A 356 16.15 -2.84 11.07
N PRO A 357 17.27 -3.38 11.60
CA PRO A 357 17.30 -4.06 12.88
C PRO A 357 16.90 -3.10 14.00
N ILE A 358 15.97 -3.51 14.85
CA ILE A 358 15.54 -2.74 16.02
C ILE A 358 15.61 -3.61 17.27
N ARG A 359 15.72 -2.99 18.44
CA ARG A 359 15.89 -3.74 19.69
C ARG A 359 14.67 -4.63 19.92
N LEU A 360 14.90 -5.92 20.21
CA LEU A 360 13.86 -6.80 20.74
C LEU A 360 13.72 -6.56 22.25
N ASP A 361 12.63 -5.93 22.67
CA ASP A 361 12.30 -5.78 24.09
C ASP A 361 11.33 -6.87 24.53
N GLU A 362 11.74 -7.72 25.48
CA GLU A 362 10.90 -8.77 26.07
C GLU A 362 10.53 -8.46 27.53
N SER A 363 10.84 -7.26 28.02
CA SER A 363 10.59 -6.90 29.42
C SER A 363 9.11 -6.71 29.77
N GLN A 364 8.24 -6.68 28.75
CA GLN A 364 6.84 -6.33 28.85
C GLN A 364 5.95 -7.58 28.98
N HIS A 365 5.77 -8.10 30.20
CA HIS A 365 4.89 -9.24 30.45
C HIS A 365 3.48 -8.81 30.89
N TYR A 366 2.47 -9.06 30.05
CA TYR A 366 1.05 -8.72 30.31
C TYR A 366 0.15 -9.96 30.46
N PRO A 367 0.14 -10.61 31.64
CA PRO A 367 -0.66 -11.81 31.89
C PRO A 367 -2.18 -11.54 31.84
N GLU A 368 -2.62 -10.35 32.25
CA GLU A 368 -4.04 -9.95 32.20
C GLU A 368 -4.54 -9.72 30.77
N GLY A 369 -3.69 -9.18 29.89
CA GLY A 369 -3.99 -9.07 28.46
C GLY A 369 -4.16 -10.42 27.78
N SER A 370 -3.34 -11.41 28.18
CA SER A 370 -3.49 -12.78 27.69
C SER A 370 -4.81 -13.41 28.15
N ARG A 371 -5.29 -13.06 29.35
CA ARG A 371 -6.61 -13.47 29.84
C ARG A 371 -7.73 -12.78 29.05
N TRP A 372 -7.63 -11.47 28.80
CA TRP A 372 -8.58 -10.72 27.99
C TRP A 372 -8.80 -11.34 26.61
N LEU A 373 -7.71 -11.76 25.94
CA LEU A 373 -7.81 -12.42 24.65
C LEU A 373 -8.59 -13.73 24.72
N ARG A 374 -8.40 -14.55 25.76
CA ARG A 374 -9.15 -15.81 25.92
C ARG A 374 -10.64 -15.56 26.15
N ASP A 375 -10.96 -14.55 26.95
CA ASP A 375 -12.32 -14.31 27.43
C ASP A 375 -13.18 -13.56 26.38
N ASN A 376 -12.56 -12.81 25.43
CA ASN A 376 -13.28 -12.00 24.42
C ASN A 376 -13.11 -12.48 22.96
N ARG A 377 -12.27 -13.50 22.70
CA ARG A 377 -11.95 -13.98 21.35
C ARG A 377 -11.92 -15.52 21.25
N GLY A 378 -12.62 -16.20 22.17
CA GLY A 378 -12.75 -17.66 22.22
C GLY A 378 -13.37 -18.26 20.96
#